data_AF-A0A662CNL2-F1
#
_entry.id   AF-A0A662CNL2-F1
#
_cell.length_a   1.000
_cell.length_b   1.000
_cell.length_c   1.000
_cell.angle_alpha   90.00
_cell.angle_beta   90.00
_cell.angle_gamma   90.00
#
_symmetry.space_group_name_H-M   'P 1'
#
loop_
_entity.id
_entity.type
_entity.pdbx_description
1 polymer ?
#
loop_
_entity_poly.entity_id
_entity_poly.type
_entity_poly.pdbx_seq_one_letter_code
_entity_poly.pdbx_strand_id
1 'polypeptide(L)'
;MSLGLHKGMRTIILKQMQIITTHIMADFDALACMVAAKKLYPQAHLVFPGSQEKKVRDYLKESPFALEFLSPSQIDPEEVELVIIVDTKLKERIGDLAKIVELGRAKVHIYDHHPAHP
;
A
#
# COMPACT_ATOMS: atom_id res chain seq x y z
N MET A 1 44.27 -2.05 24.85
CA MET A 1 43.80 -2.98 23.81
C MET A 1 42.87 -3.99 24.46
N SER A 2 41.56 -3.82 24.30
CA SER A 2 40.57 -4.84 24.64
C SER A 2 39.38 -4.70 23.68
N LEU A 3 38.79 -5.84 23.36
CA LEU A 3 38.17 -6.18 22.09
C LEU A 3 36.91 -5.37 21.77
N GLY A 4 36.75 -5.07 20.48
CA GLY A 4 35.54 -4.48 19.93
C GLY A 4 34.34 -5.42 20.10
N LEU A 5 33.34 -4.91 20.80
CA LEU A 5 32.01 -5.49 20.87
C LEU A 5 31.45 -5.58 19.45
N HIS A 6 31.25 -6.83 19.00
CA HIS A 6 30.57 -7.16 17.76
C HIS A 6 29.25 -6.39 17.66
N LYS A 7 29.10 -5.67 16.54
CA LYS A 7 27.83 -5.10 16.11
C LYS A 7 26.78 -6.19 16.20
N GLY A 8 25.81 -5.94 17.08
CA GLY A 8 24.76 -6.88 17.44
C GLY A 8 24.14 -7.53 16.20
N MET A 9 23.94 -8.84 16.32
CA MET A 9 22.96 -9.61 15.57
C MET A 9 21.70 -8.77 15.38
N ARG A 10 21.57 -8.17 14.19
CA ARG A 10 20.29 -7.69 13.70
C ARG A 10 19.45 -8.95 13.56
N THR A 11 18.49 -9.12 14.44
CA THR A 11 17.40 -10.09 14.26
C THR A 11 16.93 -9.96 12.81
N ILE A 12 17.15 -11.01 12.02
CA ILE A 12 16.62 -11.11 10.66
C ILE A 12 15.11 -11.35 10.82
N ILE A 13 14.38 -10.30 11.16
CA ILE A 13 12.95 -10.27 10.86
C ILE A 13 12.92 -10.15 9.34
N LEU A 14 12.55 -11.22 8.64
CA LEU A 14 12.23 -11.16 7.22
C LEU A 14 11.14 -10.07 7.09
N LYS A 15 11.52 -8.90 6.59
CA LYS A 15 10.63 -7.75 6.40
C LYS A 15 9.65 -8.06 5.28
N GLN A 16 8.55 -8.73 5.64
CA GLN A 16 7.47 -9.11 4.73
C GLN A 16 6.43 -7.99 4.63
N MET A 17 6.85 -6.78 4.24
CA MET A 17 5.90 -5.69 4.11
C MET A 17 5.00 -5.90 2.90
N GLN A 18 3.70 -5.91 3.12
CA GLN A 18 2.68 -5.99 2.07
C GLN A 18 1.82 -4.75 2.15
N ILE A 19 1.48 -4.16 1.02
CA ILE A 19 0.61 -2.99 0.98
C ILE A 19 -0.56 -3.21 0.02
N ILE A 20 -1.70 -2.62 0.37
CA ILE A 20 -2.87 -2.47 -0.49
C ILE A 20 -2.98 -0.99 -0.83
N THR A 21 -3.03 -0.67 -2.11
CA THR A 21 -3.21 0.69 -2.62
C THR A 21 -4.28 0.71 -3.72
N THR A 22 -4.73 1.91 -4.04
CA THR A 22 -5.67 2.18 -5.13
C THR A 22 -5.18 3.39 -5.94
N HIS A 23 -6.04 4.08 -6.68
CA HIS A 23 -5.69 5.30 -7.40
C HIS A 23 -5.72 6.58 -6.52
N ILE A 24 -5.02 7.63 -6.96
CA ILE A 24 -5.13 8.99 -6.41
C ILE A 24 -6.55 9.54 -6.60
N MET A 25 -6.98 10.42 -5.71
CA MET A 25 -8.39 10.87 -5.62
C MET A 25 -9.33 9.67 -5.45
N ALA A 26 -8.99 8.76 -4.53
CA ALA A 26 -9.76 7.55 -4.25
C ALA A 26 -11.22 7.90 -3.92
N ASP A 27 -12.15 7.26 -4.61
CA ASP A 27 -13.58 7.35 -4.38
C ASP A 27 -14.07 6.20 -3.48
N PHE A 28 -15.39 5.99 -3.40
CA PHE A 28 -15.95 4.93 -2.56
C PHE A 28 -15.74 3.52 -3.14
N ASP A 29 -15.61 3.36 -4.46
CA ASP A 29 -15.36 2.05 -5.06
C ASP A 29 -13.93 1.62 -4.71
N ALA A 30 -12.97 2.52 -4.91
CA ALA A 30 -11.60 2.38 -4.45
C ALA A 30 -11.49 1.99 -2.96
N LEU A 31 -12.18 2.72 -2.06
CA LEU A 31 -12.21 2.39 -0.63
C LEU A 31 -12.82 1.01 -0.36
N ALA A 32 -13.94 0.67 -1.00
CA ALA A 32 -14.60 -0.63 -0.83
C ALA A 32 -13.69 -1.78 -1.30
N CYS A 33 -13.03 -1.62 -2.45
CA CYS A 33 -12.04 -2.56 -2.97
C CYS A 33 -10.85 -2.72 -2.01
N MET A 34 -10.34 -1.63 -1.42
CA MET A 34 -9.26 -1.70 -0.43
C MET A 34 -9.67 -2.51 0.80
N VAL A 35 -10.91 -2.31 1.29
CA VAL A 35 -11.45 -3.09 2.42
C VAL A 35 -11.63 -4.57 2.04
N ALA A 36 -12.13 -4.85 0.84
CA ALA A 36 -12.26 -6.22 0.34
C ALA A 36 -10.89 -6.92 0.22
N ALA A 37 -9.90 -6.24 -0.35
CA ALA A 37 -8.54 -6.73 -0.42
C ALA A 37 -7.94 -6.96 0.96
N LYS A 38 -8.19 -6.10 1.96
CA LYS A 38 -7.73 -6.31 3.34
C LYS A 38 -8.28 -7.60 3.96
N LYS A 39 -9.48 -8.03 3.58
CA LYS A 39 -10.03 -9.33 4.01
C LYS A 39 -9.29 -10.51 3.39
N LEU A 40 -8.85 -10.39 2.12
CA LEU A 40 -8.08 -11.42 1.43
C LEU A 40 -6.60 -11.44 1.87
N TYR A 41 -6.06 -10.26 2.18
CA TYR A 41 -4.67 -10.02 2.59
C TYR A 41 -4.63 -9.40 4.00
N PRO A 42 -4.98 -10.17 5.05
CA PRO A 42 -5.14 -9.62 6.41
C PRO A 42 -3.87 -8.98 6.96
N GLN A 43 -2.68 -9.36 6.48
CA GLN A 43 -1.41 -8.81 6.91
C GLN A 43 -0.99 -7.53 6.19
N ALA A 44 -1.65 -7.18 5.08
CA ALA A 44 -1.25 -6.04 4.26
C ALA A 44 -1.72 -4.71 4.85
N HIS A 45 -0.88 -3.68 4.77
CA HIS A 45 -1.21 -2.33 5.23
C HIS A 45 -2.02 -1.58 4.17
N LEU A 46 -3.07 -0.88 4.59
CA LEU A 46 -3.81 0.01 3.70
C LEU A 46 -3.02 1.30 3.52
N VAL A 47 -2.77 1.69 2.28
CA VAL A 47 -2.03 2.91 1.94
C VAL A 47 -2.77 3.62 0.83
N PHE A 48 -3.23 4.85 1.08
CA PHE A 48 -3.69 5.69 -0.01
C PHE A 48 -2.49 6.30 -0.73
N PRO A 49 -2.43 6.28 -2.07
CA PRO A 49 -1.29 6.83 -2.83
C PRO A 49 -1.25 8.36 -2.83
N GLY A 50 -2.30 9.01 -2.31
CA GLY A 50 -2.53 10.44 -2.35
C GLY A 50 -3.84 10.80 -1.65
N SER A 51 -4.44 11.94 -2.01
CA SER A 51 -5.71 12.37 -1.44
C SER A 51 -6.85 11.43 -1.82
N GLN A 52 -7.84 11.33 -0.94
CA GLN A 52 -9.17 10.77 -1.25
C GLN A 52 -10.09 11.88 -1.75
N GLU A 53 -11.16 11.52 -2.46
CA GLU A 53 -12.25 12.46 -2.70
C GLU A 53 -12.81 13.03 -1.40
N LYS A 54 -13.40 14.24 -1.46
CA LYS A 54 -13.92 14.92 -0.27
C LYS A 54 -14.93 14.05 0.50
N LYS A 55 -15.85 13.40 -0.20
CA LYS A 55 -16.90 12.58 0.42
C LYS A 55 -16.33 11.39 1.18
N VAL A 56 -15.32 10.72 0.61
CA VAL A 56 -14.61 9.60 1.26
C VAL A 56 -13.86 10.07 2.49
N ARG A 57 -13.13 11.18 2.38
CA ARG A 57 -12.40 11.77 3.50
C ARG A 57 -13.33 12.18 4.65
N ASP A 58 -14.47 12.78 4.33
CA ASP A 58 -15.45 13.17 5.34
C ASP A 58 -16.06 11.93 6.00
N TYR A 59 -16.41 10.90 5.21
CA TYR A 59 -16.87 9.62 5.73
C TYR A 59 -15.85 8.97 6.67
N LEU A 60 -14.57 8.89 6.30
CA LEU A 60 -13.53 8.26 7.13
C LEU A 60 -13.31 8.96 8.47
N LYS A 61 -13.60 10.27 8.59
CA LYS A 61 -13.52 11.01 9.85
C LYS A 61 -14.63 10.66 10.83
N GLU A 62 -15.81 10.33 10.30
CA GLU A 62 -17.02 10.06 11.08
C GLU A 62 -17.29 8.56 11.24
N SER A 63 -16.64 7.75 10.41
CA SER A 63 -16.91 6.32 10.31
C SER A 63 -16.56 5.57 11.60
N PRO A 64 -17.44 4.69 12.10
CA PRO A 64 -17.14 3.82 13.22
C PRO A 64 -16.18 2.68 12.83
N PHE A 65 -15.90 2.50 11.53
CA PHE A 65 -14.94 1.50 11.06
C PHE A 65 -13.52 1.96 11.34
N ALA A 66 -12.87 1.33 12.32
CA ALA A 66 -11.45 1.51 12.60
C ALA A 66 -10.59 0.85 11.52
N LEU A 67 -10.39 1.57 10.41
CA LEU A 67 -9.41 1.22 9.38
C LEU A 67 -8.14 2.02 9.65
N GLU A 68 -7.02 1.32 9.81
CA GLU A 68 -5.71 1.94 9.96
C GLU A 68 -5.04 2.07 8.60
N PHE A 69 -4.72 3.31 8.23
CA PHE A 69 -4.01 3.64 7.00
C PHE A 69 -2.62 4.15 7.34
N LEU A 70 -1.61 3.64 6.62
CA LEU A 70 -0.28 4.24 6.65
C LEU A 70 -0.19 5.37 5.62
N SER A 71 0.60 6.38 5.95
CA SER A 71 1.05 7.38 4.98
C SER A 71 2.03 6.75 3.99
N PRO A 72 2.02 7.15 2.70
CA PRO A 72 3.08 6.79 1.75
C PRO A 72 4.49 7.07 2.26
N SER A 73 4.68 8.12 3.05
CA SER A 73 5.99 8.48 3.63
C SER A 73 6.50 7.49 4.68
N GLN A 74 5.65 6.61 5.19
CA GLN A 74 6.02 5.54 6.13
C GLN A 74 6.43 4.26 5.40
N ILE A 75 6.28 4.22 4.07
CA ILE A 75 6.59 3.05 3.26
C ILE A 75 8.00 3.21 2.71
N ASP A 76 8.90 2.30 3.07
CA ASP A 76 10.16 2.15 2.37
C ASP A 76 9.94 1.29 1.11
N PRO A 77 10.11 1.83 -0.11
CA PRO A 77 9.94 1.06 -1.33
C PRO A 77 10.88 -0.14 -1.43
N GLU A 78 12.00 -0.15 -0.70
CA GLU A 78 12.96 -1.25 -0.61
C GLU A 78 12.57 -2.34 0.42
N GLU A 79 11.46 -2.18 1.13
CA GLU A 79 10.99 -3.17 2.10
C GLU A 79 9.69 -3.88 1.70
N VAL A 80 8.96 -3.35 0.71
CA VAL A 80 7.73 -3.96 0.18
C VAL A 80 8.00 -5.21 -0.67
N GLU A 81 7.44 -6.35 -0.27
CA GLU A 81 7.55 -7.63 -1.02
C GLU A 81 6.32 -7.91 -1.90
N LEU A 82 5.16 -7.35 -1.54
CA LEU A 82 3.91 -7.49 -2.28
C LEU A 82 3.15 -6.16 -2.28
N VAL A 83 2.78 -5.70 -3.47
CA VAL A 83 1.84 -4.60 -3.66
C VAL A 83 0.56 -5.14 -4.30
N ILE A 84 -0.56 -4.92 -3.61
CA ILE A 84 -1.90 -5.23 -4.10
C ILE A 84 -2.52 -3.91 -4.57
N ILE A 85 -2.77 -3.79 -5.87
CA ILE A 85 -3.37 -2.60 -6.49
C ILE A 85 -4.82 -2.94 -6.81
N VAL A 86 -5.74 -2.10 -6.35
CA VAL A 86 -7.17 -2.26 -6.62
C VAL A 86 -7.75 -1.04 -7.31
N ASP A 87 -8.77 -1.26 -8.13
CA ASP A 87 -9.54 -0.21 -8.83
C ASP A 87 -8.71 0.63 -9.83
N THR A 88 -7.52 0.15 -10.17
CA THR A 88 -6.74 0.67 -11.28
C THR A 88 -5.66 -0.34 -11.68
N LYS A 89 -5.27 -0.30 -12.96
CA LYS A 89 -4.09 -0.99 -13.49
C LYS A 89 -3.01 -0.03 -13.97
N LEU A 90 -3.26 1.28 -13.90
CA LEU A 90 -2.37 2.32 -14.44
C LEU A 90 -1.37 2.76 -13.37
N LYS A 91 -0.08 2.71 -13.68
CA LYS A 91 1.00 3.03 -12.74
C LYS A 91 0.95 4.50 -12.30
N GLU A 92 0.69 5.41 -13.22
CA GLU A 92 0.56 6.84 -12.99
C GLU A 92 -0.57 7.19 -12.02
N ARG A 93 -1.55 6.29 -11.85
CA ARG A 93 -2.66 6.48 -10.91
C ARG A 93 -2.31 6.16 -9.47
N ILE A 94 -1.19 5.48 -9.19
CA ILE A 94 -0.79 5.11 -7.82
C ILE A 94 0.29 6.06 -7.22
N GLY A 95 0.55 7.21 -7.87
CA GLY A 95 1.39 8.28 -7.32
C GLY A 95 2.81 7.81 -6.97
N ASP A 96 3.34 8.27 -5.82
CA ASP A 96 4.69 7.95 -5.37
C ASP A 96 4.92 6.45 -5.10
N LEU A 97 3.86 5.68 -4.86
CA LEU A 97 3.94 4.23 -4.66
C LEU A 97 4.30 3.49 -5.95
N ALA A 98 4.21 4.14 -7.12
CA ALA A 98 4.71 3.60 -8.39
C ALA A 98 6.18 3.17 -8.32
N LYS A 99 6.98 3.84 -7.48
CA LYS A 99 8.40 3.50 -7.25
C LYS A 99 8.59 2.04 -6.82
N ILE A 100 7.66 1.48 -6.04
CA ILE A 100 7.70 0.07 -5.60
C ILE A 100 7.61 -0.87 -6.80
N VAL A 101 6.71 -0.58 -7.74
CA VAL A 101 6.52 -1.36 -8.97
C VAL A 101 7.73 -1.19 -9.90
N GLU A 102 8.26 0.03 -10.01
CA GLU A 102 9.42 0.36 -10.85
C GLU A 102 10.71 -0.32 -10.40
N LEU A 103 10.89 -0.53 -9.09
CA LEU A 103 12.01 -1.30 -8.55
C LEU A 103 12.00 -2.77 -9.01
N GLY A 104 10.86 -3.30 -9.46
CA GLY A 104 10.75 -4.63 -10.07
C GLY A 104 11.00 -5.82 -9.14
N ARG A 105 11.12 -5.57 -7.83
CA ARG A 105 11.45 -6.58 -6.82
C ARG A 105 10.23 -7.12 -6.06
N ALA A 106 9.18 -6.30 -5.94
CA ALA A 106 7.94 -6.69 -5.28
C ALA A 106 7.06 -7.50 -6.24
N LYS A 107 6.34 -8.49 -5.71
CA LYS A 107 5.21 -9.11 -6.43
C LYS A 107 4.10 -8.07 -6.56
N VAL A 108 3.37 -8.13 -7.68
CA VAL A 108 2.28 -7.20 -7.97
C VAL A 108 1.01 -8.01 -8.24
N HIS A 109 -0.03 -7.79 -7.43
CA HIS A 109 -1.37 -8.30 -7.69
C HIS A 109 -2.26 -7.12 -8.07
N ILE A 110 -2.99 -7.23 -9.18
CA ILE A 110 -3.88 -6.16 -9.67
C ILE A 110 -5.30 -6.71 -9.78
N TYR A 111 -6.25 -5.98 -9.20
CA TYR A 111 -7.68 -6.22 -9.35
C TYR A 111 -8.32 -4.94 -9.89
N ASP A 112 -8.66 -4.94 -11.17
CA ASP A 112 -9.22 -3.77 -11.85
C ASP A 112 -10.36 -4.21 -12.76
N HIS A 113 -11.42 -3.42 -12.79
CA HIS A 113 -12.62 -3.64 -13.61
C HIS A 113 -12.69 -2.71 -14.83
N HIS A 114 -11.81 -1.72 -14.93
CA HIS A 114 -11.79 -0.80 -16.05
C HIS A 114 -11.44 -1.54 -17.36
N PRO A 115 -11.99 -1.10 -18.51
CA PRO A 115 -11.65 -1.69 -19.81
C PRO A 115 -10.16 -1.57 -20.13
N ALA A 116 -9.68 -2.34 -21.10
CA ALA A 116 -8.33 -2.18 -21.63
C ALA A 116 -8.15 -0.74 -22.15
N HIS A 117 -7.04 -0.11 -21.77
CA HIS A 117 -6.63 1.16 -22.37
C HIS A 117 -5.87 0.85 -23.67
N PRO A 118 -6.09 1.63 -24.75
CA PRO A 118 -5.36 1.49 -26.00
C PRO A 118 -3.87 1.83 -25.85
#